data_AF-A0A0E3RPJ1-F1
#
_entry.id   AF-A0A0E3RPJ1-F1
#
_cell.length_a   1.000
_cell.length_b   1.000
_cell.length_c   1.000
_cell.angle_alpha   90.00
_cell.angle_beta   90.00
_cell.angle_gamma   90.00
#
_symmetry.space_group_name_H-M   'P 1'
#
loop_
_entity.id
_entity.type
_entity.pdbx_description
1 polymer ?
#
loop_
_entity_poly.entity_id
_entity_poly.type
_entity_poly.pdbx_seq_one_letter_code
_entity_poly.pdbx_strand_id
1 'polypeptide(L)'
;MNTDYDAGKTKVLILGGTGEMGQWFTRFFKERGYEVTVWGKGGKIEVAKKLDVPFALDLEAVIPESDIVIVSVPINATEETIAEIAPKMKAGSILMDFTSIKVGPVEAMRKFAPKDVEILGTHPMFGPTIPTIRGQTVILVPVKGYSEKWFPVIRQLFEESGAHVEITTAEEHDRLVSVVQGLTHFAYIAIGTTIDRLDFDVKKSRKFVSPVYSIMLDFVGRILGQNPYLYALIQMENPGVPEVHEAFIKECEELSSLVKAHDEEGFVRKMKAAARKYDDTSHALRRSDKLINSRIIEYETILNSTGKVCGFSHIYSGNIHVGRLEKVRPNEIVLMKLVSKGTAPNIKNRFITLKLENLRPLSEAELREWRKENLEHSVRDISVVIPEGADPEVVLRAVSTNKHLADCKISDIYKGVNGTLLEKKGSTAEKLGVTYRISIFGDCDADSVETEVTALLCGLGCRIREKNLKFS
;
A
#
# COMPACT_ATOMS: atom_id res chain seq x y z
N MET A 1 7.28 -19.16 -37.22
CA MET A 1 5.89 -19.14 -37.73
C MET A 1 5.12 -18.16 -36.89
N ASN A 2 4.86 -16.98 -37.46
CA ASN A 2 3.94 -15.99 -36.89
C ASN A 2 2.54 -16.57 -36.93
N THR A 3 1.88 -16.68 -35.79
CA THR A 3 0.42 -16.78 -35.74
C THR A 3 -0.06 -15.57 -34.96
N ASP A 4 -0.23 -14.46 -35.69
CA ASP A 4 -1.15 -13.39 -35.33
C ASP A 4 -2.55 -14.00 -35.22
N TYR A 5 -2.93 -14.39 -34.02
CA TYR A 5 -4.32 -14.39 -33.60
C TYR A 5 -4.51 -13.10 -32.81
N ASP A 6 -5.27 -12.17 -33.39
CA ASP A 6 -5.88 -11.06 -32.65
C ASP A 6 -6.94 -11.65 -31.71
N ALA A 7 -6.48 -12.28 -30.63
CA ALA A 7 -7.34 -12.73 -29.55
C ALA A 7 -7.73 -11.47 -28.76
N GLY A 8 -8.94 -10.97 -29.00
CA GLY A 8 -9.48 -9.82 -28.29
C GLY A 8 -9.28 -9.94 -26.77
N LYS A 9 -9.02 -8.81 -26.10
CA LYS A 9 -8.82 -8.77 -24.65
C LYS A 9 -10.02 -9.38 -23.92
N THR A 10 -9.75 -10.18 -22.89
CA THR A 10 -10.78 -10.75 -22.02
C THR A 10 -11.61 -9.65 -21.36
N LYS A 11 -12.94 -9.72 -21.53
CA LYS A 11 -13.91 -8.73 -21.04
C LYS A 11 -14.41 -9.10 -19.65
N VAL A 12 -14.36 -8.15 -18.72
CA VAL A 12 -14.79 -8.31 -17.32
C VAL A 12 -15.93 -7.36 -17.02
N LEU A 13 -17.08 -7.87 -16.59
CA LEU A 13 -18.19 -7.07 -16.06
C LEU A 13 -18.23 -7.19 -14.54
N ILE A 14 -18.19 -6.05 -13.84
CA ILE A 14 -18.33 -6.01 -12.38
C ILE A 14 -19.67 -5.37 -12.01
N LEU A 15 -20.62 -6.21 -11.58
CA LEU A 15 -21.89 -5.80 -11.01
C LEU A 15 -21.66 -5.33 -9.57
N GLY A 16 -22.06 -4.09 -9.26
CA GLY A 16 -21.62 -3.43 -8.02
C GLY A 16 -20.22 -2.81 -8.13
N GLY A 17 -19.66 -2.68 -9.35
CA GLY A 17 -18.36 -2.08 -9.63
C GLY A 17 -18.19 -0.62 -9.18
N THR A 18 -19.30 0.06 -8.84
CA THR A 18 -19.26 1.42 -8.23
C THR A 18 -19.13 1.40 -6.71
N GLY A 19 -19.30 0.26 -6.05
CA GLY A 19 -19.02 0.05 -4.62
C GLY A 19 -17.53 -0.15 -4.35
N GLU A 20 -17.09 0.03 -3.10
CA GLU A 20 -15.65 0.13 -2.78
C GLU A 20 -14.83 -1.11 -3.19
N MET A 21 -15.34 -2.32 -2.92
CA MET A 21 -14.68 -3.56 -3.36
C MET A 21 -14.72 -3.73 -4.88
N GLY A 22 -15.84 -3.39 -5.51
CA GLY A 22 -15.97 -3.37 -6.96
C GLY A 22 -14.93 -2.45 -7.60
N GLN A 23 -14.77 -1.22 -7.11
CA GLN A 23 -13.77 -0.27 -7.58
C GLN A 23 -12.33 -0.78 -7.39
N TRP A 24 -12.08 -1.50 -6.28
CA TRP A 24 -10.78 -2.12 -6.02
C TRP A 24 -10.44 -3.14 -7.09
N PHE A 25 -11.37 -4.06 -7.39
CA PHE A 25 -11.15 -5.08 -8.41
C PHE A 25 -11.18 -4.53 -9.84
N THR A 26 -11.93 -3.45 -10.10
CA THR A 26 -11.85 -2.73 -11.37
C THR A 26 -10.41 -2.29 -11.68
N ARG A 27 -9.70 -1.70 -10.70
CA ARG A 27 -8.29 -1.33 -10.87
C ARG A 27 -7.41 -2.58 -11.05
N PHE A 28 -7.60 -3.59 -10.21
CA PHE A 28 -6.84 -4.84 -10.26
C PHE A 28 -6.86 -5.49 -11.66
N PHE A 29 -8.05 -5.64 -12.25
CA PHE A 29 -8.21 -6.24 -13.58
C PHE A 29 -7.71 -5.29 -14.69
N LYS A 30 -8.03 -3.99 -14.61
CA LYS A 30 -7.57 -3.01 -15.60
C LYS A 30 -6.04 -2.92 -15.70
N GLU A 31 -5.34 -2.88 -14.57
CA GLU A 31 -3.87 -2.86 -14.50
C GLU A 31 -3.22 -4.09 -15.12
N ARG A 32 -3.98 -5.19 -15.28
CA ARG A 32 -3.53 -6.46 -15.88
C ARG A 32 -3.98 -6.63 -17.32
N GLY A 33 -4.50 -5.57 -17.93
CA GLY A 33 -4.82 -5.55 -19.36
C GLY A 33 -6.20 -6.08 -19.74
N TYR A 34 -7.07 -6.38 -18.77
CA TYR A 34 -8.46 -6.79 -19.02
C TYR A 34 -9.32 -5.60 -19.47
N GLU A 35 -10.32 -5.85 -20.30
CA GLU A 35 -11.33 -4.84 -20.67
C GLU A 35 -12.44 -4.84 -19.62
N VAL A 36 -12.37 -3.91 -18.67
CA VAL A 36 -13.30 -3.89 -17.54
C VAL A 36 -14.46 -2.92 -17.81
N THR A 37 -15.69 -3.39 -17.64
CA THR A 37 -16.91 -2.58 -17.59
C THR A 37 -17.56 -2.71 -16.21
N VAL A 38 -18.12 -1.62 -15.69
CA VAL A 38 -18.75 -1.62 -14.36
C VAL A 38 -20.22 -1.26 -14.44
N TRP A 39 -20.99 -1.81 -13.50
CA TRP A 39 -22.38 -1.41 -13.27
C TRP A 39 -22.63 -1.18 -11.78
N GLY A 40 -23.62 -0.36 -11.44
CA GLY A 40 -24.17 -0.33 -10.10
C GLY A 40 -25.56 0.30 -10.03
N LYS A 41 -26.42 -0.26 -9.18
CA LYS A 41 -27.83 0.12 -9.00
C LYS A 41 -28.05 1.63 -8.81
N GLY A 42 -27.11 2.32 -8.18
CA GLY A 42 -27.19 3.77 -7.93
C GLY A 42 -26.84 4.66 -9.12
N GLY A 43 -26.50 4.11 -10.31
CA GLY A 43 -26.22 4.90 -11.51
C GLY A 43 -25.02 5.83 -11.40
N LYS A 44 -24.04 5.51 -10.54
CA LYS A 44 -22.86 6.34 -10.22
C LYS A 44 -21.82 6.34 -11.35
N ILE A 45 -22.18 6.83 -12.53
CA ILE A 45 -21.36 6.87 -13.75
C ILE A 45 -20.05 7.63 -13.53
N GLU A 46 -20.06 8.64 -12.66
CA GLU A 46 -18.88 9.41 -12.27
C GLU A 46 -17.77 8.57 -11.63
N VAL A 47 -18.13 7.47 -10.96
CA VAL A 47 -17.15 6.53 -10.40
C VAL A 47 -16.44 5.78 -11.53
N ALA A 48 -17.19 5.28 -12.51
CA ALA A 48 -16.62 4.62 -13.69
C ALA A 48 -15.68 5.56 -14.47
N LYS A 49 -16.08 6.83 -14.64
CA LYS A 49 -15.24 7.87 -15.25
C LYS A 49 -13.94 8.09 -14.48
N LYS A 50 -13.97 8.14 -13.15
CA LYS A 50 -12.76 8.30 -12.31
C LYS A 50 -11.82 7.09 -12.40
N LEU A 51 -12.38 5.90 -12.59
CA LEU A 51 -11.62 4.66 -12.82
C LEU A 51 -11.16 4.50 -14.28
N ASP A 52 -11.63 5.39 -15.16
CA ASP A 52 -11.36 5.38 -16.59
C ASP A 52 -11.77 4.02 -17.22
N VAL A 53 -13.01 3.61 -16.95
CA VAL A 53 -13.65 2.41 -17.51
C VAL A 53 -15.08 2.72 -17.95
N PRO A 54 -15.65 1.97 -18.92
CA PRO A 54 -17.06 2.09 -19.30
C PRO A 54 -18.01 1.78 -18.14
N PHE A 55 -19.11 2.52 -18.08
CA PHE A 55 -20.28 2.17 -17.28
C PHE A 55 -21.29 1.46 -18.17
N ALA A 56 -21.76 0.27 -17.79
CA ALA A 56 -22.79 -0.45 -18.52
C ALA A 56 -24.14 0.27 -18.39
N LEU A 57 -24.53 1.06 -19.40
CA LEU A 57 -25.86 1.68 -19.45
C LEU A 57 -26.96 0.68 -19.81
N ASP A 58 -26.60 -0.33 -20.58
CA ASP A 58 -27.46 -1.43 -20.98
C ASP A 58 -26.80 -2.76 -20.58
N LEU A 59 -27.30 -3.37 -19.50
CA LEU A 59 -26.78 -4.65 -19.04
C LEU A 59 -27.11 -5.80 -20.00
N GLU A 60 -28.24 -5.73 -20.71
CA GLU A 60 -28.67 -6.77 -21.65
C GLU A 60 -27.70 -6.87 -22.83
N ALA A 61 -27.10 -5.75 -23.24
CA ALA A 61 -26.07 -5.72 -24.28
C ALA A 61 -24.69 -6.18 -23.78
N VAL A 62 -24.35 -5.93 -22.51
CA VAL A 62 -22.99 -6.15 -21.98
C VAL A 62 -22.79 -7.56 -21.41
N ILE A 63 -23.80 -8.14 -20.76
CA ILE A 63 -23.70 -9.48 -20.15
C ILE A 63 -23.34 -10.56 -21.20
N PRO A 64 -23.98 -10.63 -22.38
CA PRO A 64 -23.67 -11.64 -23.38
C PRO A 64 -22.29 -11.49 -24.03
N GLU A 65 -21.63 -10.35 -23.84
CA GLU A 65 -20.29 -10.09 -24.38
C GLU A 65 -19.18 -10.43 -23.37
N SER A 66 -19.51 -10.54 -22.08
CA SER A 66 -18.53 -10.62 -20.99
C SER A 66 -17.98 -12.04 -20.79
N ASP A 67 -16.66 -12.17 -20.67
CA ASP A 67 -15.99 -13.45 -20.37
C ASP A 67 -16.00 -13.77 -18.88
N ILE A 68 -15.89 -12.74 -18.04
CA ILE A 68 -15.92 -12.83 -16.59
C ILE A 68 -17.00 -11.88 -16.09
N VAL A 69 -17.98 -12.39 -15.35
CA VAL A 69 -18.98 -11.57 -14.66
C VAL A 69 -18.79 -11.73 -13.16
N ILE A 70 -18.66 -10.61 -12.45
CA ILE A 70 -18.39 -10.58 -11.00
C ILE A 70 -19.54 -9.88 -10.29
N VAL A 71 -20.14 -10.58 -9.33
CA VAL A 71 -21.20 -10.05 -8.45
C VAL A 71 -20.56 -9.50 -7.17
N SER A 72 -20.48 -8.17 -7.08
CA SER A 72 -19.92 -7.40 -5.95
C SER A 72 -20.98 -6.46 -5.36
N VAL A 73 -22.21 -6.97 -5.21
CA VAL A 73 -23.36 -6.25 -4.62
C VAL A 73 -23.54 -6.64 -3.14
N PRO A 74 -24.39 -5.94 -2.36
CA PRO A 74 -24.69 -6.33 -0.99
C PRO A 74 -25.22 -7.76 -0.89
N ILE A 75 -24.91 -8.46 0.21
CA ILE A 75 -25.22 -9.89 0.41
C ILE A 75 -26.70 -10.19 0.13
N ASN A 76 -27.61 -9.38 0.68
CA ASN A 76 -29.05 -9.54 0.51
C ASN A 76 -29.59 -9.28 -0.91
N ALA A 77 -28.77 -8.77 -1.82
CA ALA A 77 -29.12 -8.57 -3.23
C ALA A 77 -28.41 -9.56 -4.16
N THR A 78 -27.46 -10.36 -3.65
CA THR A 78 -26.59 -11.20 -4.46
C THR A 78 -27.35 -12.31 -5.18
N GLU A 79 -28.19 -13.06 -4.48
CA GLU A 79 -28.91 -14.19 -5.08
C GLU A 79 -29.93 -13.73 -6.14
N GLU A 80 -30.64 -12.64 -5.87
CA GLU A 80 -31.56 -12.02 -6.84
C GLU A 80 -30.79 -11.52 -8.08
N THR A 81 -29.65 -10.87 -7.87
CA THR A 81 -28.79 -10.41 -8.97
C THR A 81 -28.31 -11.60 -9.81
N ILE A 82 -27.85 -12.68 -9.17
CA ILE A 82 -27.41 -13.90 -9.86
C ILE A 82 -28.55 -14.50 -10.68
N ALA A 83 -29.76 -14.59 -10.10
CA ALA A 83 -30.93 -15.13 -10.77
C ALA A 83 -31.29 -14.36 -12.05
N GLU A 84 -31.13 -13.03 -12.03
CA GLU A 84 -31.42 -12.16 -13.16
C GLU A 84 -30.35 -12.26 -14.27
N ILE A 85 -29.07 -12.30 -13.90
CA ILE A 85 -27.95 -12.13 -14.84
C ILE A 85 -27.41 -13.46 -15.39
N ALA A 86 -27.35 -14.50 -14.58
CA ALA A 86 -26.69 -15.75 -14.94
C ALA A 86 -27.27 -16.40 -16.20
N PRO A 87 -28.60 -16.42 -16.43
CA PRO A 87 -29.19 -17.00 -17.64
C PRO A 87 -28.81 -16.30 -18.95
N LYS A 88 -28.30 -15.06 -18.88
CA LYS A 88 -27.98 -14.20 -20.03
C LYS A 88 -26.50 -14.28 -20.43
N MET A 89 -25.69 -14.97 -19.63
CA MET A 89 -24.25 -15.07 -19.84
C MET A 89 -23.91 -15.97 -21.03
N LYS A 90 -22.81 -15.66 -21.71
CA LYS A 90 -22.38 -16.41 -22.90
C LYS A 90 -21.72 -17.75 -22.54
N ALA A 91 -21.84 -18.70 -23.46
CA ALA A 91 -21.13 -19.97 -23.40
C ALA A 91 -19.62 -19.79 -23.20
N GLY A 92 -19.02 -20.55 -22.29
CA GLY A 92 -17.59 -20.53 -21.98
C GLY A 92 -17.15 -19.37 -21.08
N SER A 93 -18.06 -18.52 -20.61
CA SER A 93 -17.78 -17.49 -19.60
C SER A 93 -17.76 -18.04 -18.17
N ILE A 94 -17.35 -17.21 -17.20
CA ILE A 94 -17.39 -17.52 -15.77
C ILE A 94 -18.17 -16.47 -14.97
N LEU A 95 -19.01 -16.93 -14.05
CA LEU A 95 -19.67 -16.15 -13.02
C LEU A 95 -18.96 -16.31 -11.67
N MET A 96 -18.60 -15.19 -11.07
CA MET A 96 -18.00 -15.13 -9.73
C MET A 96 -18.82 -14.22 -8.83
N ASP A 97 -18.72 -14.43 -7.52
CA ASP A 97 -19.23 -13.50 -6.52
C ASP A 97 -18.08 -13.06 -5.60
N PHE A 98 -18.19 -11.89 -4.96
CA PHE A 98 -17.27 -11.41 -3.92
C PHE A 98 -17.94 -11.21 -2.56
N THR A 99 -19.01 -11.96 -2.30
CA THR A 99 -19.72 -11.84 -1.01
C THR A 99 -18.94 -12.48 0.13
N SER A 100 -19.30 -12.13 1.37
CA SER A 100 -18.66 -12.66 2.58
C SER A 100 -19.26 -13.97 3.09
N ILE A 101 -20.32 -14.48 2.45
CA ILE A 101 -20.92 -15.81 2.68
C ILE A 101 -20.94 -16.58 1.37
N LYS A 102 -20.92 -17.91 1.37
CA LYS A 102 -20.73 -18.68 0.13
C LYS A 102 -21.85 -19.65 -0.16
N VAL A 103 -22.57 -20.19 0.83
CA VAL A 103 -23.62 -21.19 0.60
C VAL A 103 -24.70 -20.65 -0.34
N GLY A 104 -25.42 -19.59 0.06
CA GLY A 104 -26.49 -19.00 -0.76
C GLY A 104 -26.04 -18.56 -2.16
N PRO A 105 -24.97 -17.74 -2.30
CA PRO A 105 -24.47 -17.31 -3.60
C PRO A 105 -24.05 -18.47 -4.52
N VAL A 106 -23.35 -19.48 -4.00
CA VAL A 106 -22.93 -20.64 -4.81
C VAL A 106 -24.14 -21.49 -5.23
N GLU A 107 -25.12 -21.68 -4.35
CA GLU A 107 -26.37 -22.37 -4.69
C GLU A 107 -27.17 -21.61 -5.76
N ALA A 108 -27.27 -20.28 -5.66
CA ALA A 108 -27.90 -19.44 -6.66
C ALA A 108 -27.18 -19.54 -8.01
N MET A 109 -25.84 -19.45 -8.02
CA MET A 109 -25.06 -19.61 -9.25
C MET A 109 -25.31 -20.97 -9.88
N ARG A 110 -25.29 -22.05 -9.09
CA ARG A 110 -25.54 -23.41 -9.58
C ARG A 110 -26.96 -23.60 -10.13
N LYS A 111 -27.94 -22.90 -9.57
CA LYS A 111 -29.34 -22.98 -9.96
C LYS A 111 -29.64 -22.23 -11.26
N PHE A 112 -29.03 -21.06 -11.46
CA PHE A 112 -29.40 -20.13 -12.54
C PHE A 112 -28.39 -20.05 -13.68
N ALA A 113 -27.13 -20.44 -13.47
CA ALA A 113 -26.14 -20.45 -14.53
C ALA A 113 -26.43 -21.55 -15.58
N PRO A 114 -26.36 -21.24 -16.89
CA PRO A 114 -26.34 -22.23 -17.95
C PRO A 114 -25.23 -23.27 -17.77
N LYS A 115 -25.40 -24.46 -18.34
CA LYS A 115 -24.43 -25.59 -18.19
C LYS A 115 -23.04 -25.29 -18.75
N ASP A 116 -22.96 -24.38 -19.70
CA ASP A 116 -21.75 -23.94 -20.39
C ASP A 116 -21.17 -22.65 -19.81
N VAL A 117 -21.75 -22.12 -18.73
CA VAL A 117 -21.21 -21.03 -17.93
C VAL A 117 -20.58 -21.61 -16.66
N GLU A 118 -19.30 -21.34 -16.47
CA GLU A 118 -18.60 -21.76 -15.25
C GLU A 118 -18.96 -20.85 -14.07
N ILE A 119 -18.89 -21.38 -12.86
CA ILE A 119 -19.18 -20.64 -11.62
C ILE A 119 -18.04 -20.82 -10.63
N LEU A 120 -17.72 -19.79 -9.86
CA LEU A 120 -16.66 -19.85 -8.85
C LEU A 120 -16.97 -18.91 -7.70
N GLY A 121 -17.31 -19.48 -6.54
CA GLY A 121 -17.47 -18.70 -5.33
C GLY A 121 -16.12 -18.07 -4.95
N THR A 122 -16.11 -16.77 -4.68
CA THR A 122 -14.86 -16.06 -4.33
C THR A 122 -15.08 -15.16 -3.13
N HIS A 123 -14.13 -15.15 -2.19
CA HIS A 123 -14.15 -14.22 -1.06
C HIS A 123 -12.76 -13.61 -0.88
N PRO A 124 -12.56 -12.37 -1.33
CA PRO A 124 -11.40 -11.57 -0.93
C PRO A 124 -11.49 -11.31 0.57
N MET A 125 -10.61 -11.91 1.38
CA MET A 125 -10.65 -11.82 2.86
C MET A 125 -10.08 -10.50 3.40
N PHE A 126 -10.21 -9.43 2.62
CA PHE A 126 -9.66 -8.11 2.92
C PHE A 126 -10.62 -7.00 2.49
N GLY A 127 -10.55 -5.87 3.18
CA GLY A 127 -11.37 -4.69 2.89
C GLY A 127 -10.79 -3.82 1.77
N PRO A 128 -11.59 -2.87 1.25
CA PRO A 128 -11.24 -2.08 0.07
C PRO A 128 -10.12 -1.05 0.32
N THR A 129 -9.74 -0.84 1.58
CA THR A 129 -8.67 0.09 1.97
C THR A 129 -7.27 -0.49 1.78
N ILE A 130 -7.15 -1.79 1.49
CA ILE A 130 -5.85 -2.43 1.28
C ILE A 130 -5.27 -2.00 -0.08
N PRO A 131 -4.00 -1.56 -0.15
CA PRO A 131 -3.45 -1.01 -1.39
C PRO A 131 -3.09 -2.06 -2.44
N THR A 132 -2.85 -3.31 -2.04
CA THR A 132 -2.41 -4.39 -2.94
C THR A 132 -2.90 -5.75 -2.44
N ILE A 133 -3.15 -6.69 -3.35
CA ILE A 133 -3.52 -8.08 -3.02
C ILE A 133 -2.36 -8.87 -2.42
N ARG A 134 -1.12 -8.36 -2.56
CA ARG A 134 0.07 -9.06 -2.10
C ARG A 134 -0.01 -9.33 -0.59
N GLY A 135 0.16 -10.59 -0.22
CA GLY A 135 0.07 -11.07 1.15
C GLY A 135 -1.36 -11.23 1.67
N GLN A 136 -2.39 -10.81 0.93
CA GLN A 136 -3.79 -10.97 1.32
C GLN A 136 -4.29 -12.37 0.99
N THR A 137 -5.27 -12.84 1.77
CA THR A 137 -5.94 -14.12 1.49
C THR A 137 -7.13 -13.92 0.55
N VAL A 138 -7.26 -14.81 -0.43
CA VAL A 138 -8.46 -14.93 -1.26
C VAL A 138 -8.93 -16.37 -1.18
N ILE A 139 -10.18 -16.57 -0.78
CA ILE A 139 -10.77 -17.90 -0.73
C ILE A 139 -11.52 -18.17 -2.04
N LEU A 140 -11.25 -19.33 -2.64
CA LEU A 140 -11.94 -19.85 -3.82
C LEU A 140 -12.77 -21.07 -3.44
N VAL A 141 -14.02 -21.10 -3.92
CA VAL A 141 -14.97 -22.19 -3.75
C VAL A 141 -15.34 -22.74 -5.13
N PRO A 142 -14.49 -23.63 -5.70
CA PRO A 142 -14.78 -24.25 -6.99
C PRO A 142 -15.96 -25.20 -6.88
N VAL A 143 -16.80 -25.24 -7.92
CA VAL A 143 -17.96 -26.13 -8.00
C VAL A 143 -17.68 -27.23 -9.01
N LYS A 144 -17.69 -28.48 -8.54
CA LYS A 144 -17.43 -29.65 -9.38
C LYS A 144 -18.40 -29.71 -10.56
N GLY A 145 -17.86 -29.82 -11.77
CA GLY A 145 -18.59 -29.86 -13.03
C GLY A 145 -18.90 -28.48 -13.63
N TYR A 146 -18.47 -27.40 -12.99
CA TYR A 146 -18.76 -26.02 -13.39
C TYR A 146 -17.54 -25.08 -13.26
N SER A 147 -16.32 -25.55 -13.01
CA SER A 147 -15.19 -24.64 -12.76
C SER A 147 -13.88 -25.10 -13.40
N GLU A 148 -13.89 -26.13 -14.23
CA GLU A 148 -12.68 -26.84 -14.65
C GLU A 148 -11.73 -25.98 -15.49
N LYS A 149 -12.23 -25.04 -16.30
CA LYS A 149 -11.41 -24.24 -17.23
C LYS A 149 -10.93 -22.94 -16.59
N TRP A 150 -11.81 -22.21 -15.91
CA TRP A 150 -11.50 -20.89 -15.37
C TRP A 150 -10.89 -20.94 -13.98
N PHE A 151 -11.17 -21.96 -13.16
CA PHE A 151 -10.57 -22.05 -11.82
C PHE A 151 -9.04 -21.98 -11.84
N PRO A 152 -8.31 -22.76 -12.67
CA PRO A 152 -6.86 -22.65 -12.73
C PRO A 152 -6.37 -21.25 -13.16
N VAL A 153 -7.07 -20.61 -14.10
CA VAL A 153 -6.74 -19.28 -14.61
C VAL A 153 -6.91 -18.21 -13.53
N ILE A 154 -8.05 -18.20 -12.83
CA ILE A 154 -8.34 -17.24 -11.76
C ILE A 154 -7.43 -17.48 -10.55
N ARG A 155 -7.19 -18.73 -10.20
CA ARG A 155 -6.23 -19.09 -9.13
C ARG A 155 -4.84 -18.54 -9.45
N GLN A 156 -4.31 -18.84 -10.62
CA GLN A 156 -3.00 -18.38 -11.06
C GLN A 156 -2.93 -16.85 -11.06
N LEU A 157 -3.96 -16.17 -11.57
CA LEU A 157 -4.05 -14.71 -11.56
C LEU A 157 -3.88 -14.11 -10.16
N PHE A 158 -4.54 -14.67 -9.15
CA PHE A 158 -4.42 -14.20 -7.77
C PHE A 158 -3.08 -14.57 -7.13
N GLU A 159 -2.60 -15.81 -7.32
CA GLU A 159 -1.31 -16.27 -6.79
C GLU A 159 -0.12 -15.48 -7.37
N GLU A 160 -0.06 -15.25 -8.70
CA GLU A 160 0.98 -14.45 -9.36
C GLU A 160 0.93 -12.98 -8.93
N SER A 161 -0.25 -12.50 -8.56
CA SER A 161 -0.42 -11.17 -7.97
C SER A 161 0.03 -11.09 -6.51
N GLY A 162 0.41 -12.23 -5.92
CA GLY A 162 0.95 -12.36 -4.56
C GLY A 162 -0.10 -12.63 -3.50
N ALA A 163 -1.33 -13.02 -3.86
CA ALA A 163 -2.34 -13.45 -2.90
C ALA A 163 -2.03 -14.85 -2.37
N HIS A 164 -2.40 -15.11 -1.11
CA HIS A 164 -2.50 -16.46 -0.57
C HIS A 164 -3.87 -17.01 -0.95
N VAL A 165 -3.93 -17.95 -1.90
CA VAL A 165 -5.19 -18.54 -2.33
C VAL A 165 -5.49 -19.79 -1.51
N GLU A 166 -6.65 -19.78 -0.84
CA GLU A 166 -7.16 -20.92 -0.09
C GLU A 166 -8.38 -21.51 -0.80
N ILE A 167 -8.51 -22.85 -0.77
CA ILE A 167 -9.56 -23.56 -1.49
C ILE A 167 -10.39 -24.37 -0.49
N THR A 168 -11.71 -24.20 -0.53
CA THR A 168 -12.63 -24.90 0.38
C THR A 168 -14.02 -25.07 -0.25
N THR A 169 -14.96 -25.73 0.45
CA THR A 169 -16.37 -25.78 0.05
C THR A 169 -17.14 -24.59 0.61
N ALA A 170 -18.34 -24.34 0.09
CA ALA A 170 -19.18 -23.24 0.57
C ALA A 170 -19.58 -23.41 2.04
N GLU A 171 -19.90 -24.63 2.44
CA GLU A 171 -20.31 -25.00 3.79
C GLU A 171 -19.16 -24.85 4.79
N GLU A 172 -17.98 -25.36 4.45
CA GLU A 172 -16.80 -25.23 5.31
C GLU A 172 -16.33 -23.78 5.38
N HIS A 173 -16.40 -23.02 4.29
CA HIS A 173 -16.17 -21.58 4.30
C HIS A 173 -17.09 -20.88 5.31
N ASP A 174 -18.41 -21.02 5.18
CA ASP A 174 -19.36 -20.28 6.03
C ASP A 174 -19.24 -20.71 7.49
N ARG A 175 -18.98 -22.00 7.75
CA ARG A 175 -18.67 -22.50 9.08
C ARG A 175 -17.44 -21.82 9.67
N LEU A 176 -16.33 -21.77 8.96
CA LEU A 176 -15.10 -21.14 9.46
C LEU A 176 -15.28 -19.62 9.62
N VAL A 177 -15.93 -18.97 8.66
CA VAL A 177 -16.20 -17.52 8.68
C VAL A 177 -17.17 -17.11 9.80
N SER A 178 -18.06 -18.00 10.24
CA SER A 178 -18.90 -17.75 11.42
C SER A 178 -18.07 -17.49 12.69
N VAL A 179 -16.90 -18.12 12.81
CA VAL A 179 -15.95 -17.85 13.89
C VAL A 179 -15.00 -16.71 13.50
N VAL A 180 -14.37 -16.78 12.32
CA VAL A 180 -13.32 -15.82 11.93
C VAL A 180 -13.86 -14.40 11.81
N GLN A 181 -15.06 -14.22 11.26
CA GLN A 181 -15.72 -12.92 11.10
C GLN A 181 -16.93 -12.77 12.02
N GLY A 182 -17.79 -13.79 12.13
CA GLY A 182 -19.00 -13.71 12.95
C GLY A 182 -18.68 -13.38 14.41
N LEU A 183 -17.91 -14.23 15.08
CA LEU A 183 -17.48 -14.02 16.47
C LEU A 183 -16.68 -12.73 16.65
N THR A 184 -15.66 -12.51 15.82
CA THR A 184 -14.70 -11.41 16.02
C THR A 184 -15.35 -10.04 15.82
N HIS A 185 -16.17 -9.90 14.77
CA HIS A 185 -16.91 -8.67 14.54
C HIS A 185 -17.92 -8.44 15.65
N PHE A 186 -18.67 -9.46 16.06
CA PHE A 186 -19.64 -9.35 17.15
C PHE A 186 -18.97 -8.90 18.45
N ALA A 187 -17.84 -9.50 18.81
CA ALA A 187 -17.07 -9.11 20.00
C ALA A 187 -16.57 -7.66 19.93
N TYR A 188 -16.02 -7.21 18.80
CA TYR A 188 -15.55 -5.82 18.66
C TYR A 188 -16.70 -4.81 18.65
N ILE A 189 -17.82 -5.14 18.01
CA ILE A 189 -19.03 -4.31 18.04
C ILE A 189 -19.56 -4.23 19.48
N ALA A 190 -19.60 -5.34 20.21
CA ALA A 190 -20.03 -5.39 21.61
C ALA A 190 -19.11 -4.55 22.53
N ILE A 191 -17.80 -4.56 22.31
CA ILE A 191 -16.87 -3.66 23.01
C ILE A 191 -17.24 -2.19 22.72
N GLY A 192 -17.48 -1.85 21.45
CA GLY A 192 -17.88 -0.52 21.03
C GLY A 192 -19.18 -0.03 21.68
N THR A 193 -20.23 -0.85 21.64
CA THR A 193 -21.53 -0.52 22.25
C THR A 193 -21.47 -0.52 23.77
N THR A 194 -20.58 -1.28 24.39
CA THR A 194 -20.32 -1.22 25.83
C THR A 194 -19.64 0.10 26.23
N ILE A 195 -18.65 0.56 25.44
CA ILE A 195 -18.01 1.88 25.63
C ILE A 195 -19.04 2.99 25.56
N ASP A 196 -19.93 2.95 24.57
CA ASP A 196 -21.04 3.90 24.40
C ASP A 196 -21.99 3.87 25.61
N ARG A 197 -22.41 2.66 26.02
CA ARG A 197 -23.28 2.47 27.20
C ARG A 197 -22.68 3.00 28.51
N LEU A 198 -21.36 2.97 28.65
CA LEU A 198 -20.65 3.46 29.83
C LEU A 198 -20.32 4.96 29.75
N ASP A 199 -20.69 5.66 28.66
CA ASP A 199 -20.29 7.04 28.38
C ASP A 199 -18.77 7.24 28.53
N PHE A 200 -17.99 6.26 28.05
CA PHE A 200 -16.55 6.23 28.26
C PHE A 200 -15.79 7.05 27.21
N ASP A 201 -15.01 8.04 27.66
CA ASP A 201 -14.24 8.91 26.78
C ASP A 201 -12.97 8.22 26.24
N VAL A 202 -13.10 7.62 25.05
CA VAL A 202 -12.00 6.96 24.33
C VAL A 202 -10.84 7.92 24.03
N LYS A 203 -11.10 9.21 23.84
CA LYS A 203 -10.01 10.18 23.57
C LYS A 203 -9.18 10.42 24.81
N LYS A 204 -9.80 10.48 25.99
CA LYS A 204 -9.08 10.56 27.26
C LYS A 204 -8.34 9.26 27.57
N SER A 205 -8.95 8.10 27.30
CA SER A 205 -8.33 6.80 27.58
C SER A 205 -7.00 6.59 26.85
N ARG A 206 -6.84 7.20 25.66
CA ARG A 206 -5.58 7.16 24.90
C ARG A 206 -4.35 7.72 25.66
N LYS A 207 -4.56 8.48 26.74
CA LYS A 207 -3.47 8.95 27.63
C LYS A 207 -3.04 7.91 28.67
N PHE A 208 -3.82 6.86 28.87
CA PHE A 208 -3.64 5.84 29.91
C PHE A 208 -3.31 4.45 29.35
N VAL A 209 -3.10 4.32 28.03
CA VAL A 209 -2.87 3.05 27.35
C VAL A 209 -1.45 2.95 26.80
N SER A 210 -0.85 1.78 26.91
CA SER A 210 0.38 1.44 26.19
C SER A 210 0.08 1.17 24.70
N PRO A 211 1.11 1.07 23.82
CA PRO A 211 0.90 0.89 22.38
C PRO A 211 0.00 -0.31 22.03
N VAL A 212 0.11 -1.43 22.75
CA VAL A 212 -0.73 -2.61 22.51
C VAL A 212 -2.21 -2.33 22.73
N TYR A 213 -2.57 -1.65 23.82
CA TYR A 213 -3.96 -1.29 24.12
C TYR A 213 -4.49 -0.24 23.15
N SER A 214 -3.65 0.69 22.69
CA SER A 214 -4.04 1.59 21.59
C SER A 214 -4.38 0.81 20.33
N ILE A 215 -3.57 -0.17 19.93
CA ILE A 215 -3.83 -1.01 18.75
C ILE A 215 -5.13 -1.79 18.91
N MET A 216 -5.42 -2.33 20.10
CA MET A 216 -6.69 -3.02 20.38
C MET A 216 -7.89 -2.09 20.19
N LEU A 217 -7.84 -0.85 20.71
CA LEU A 217 -8.89 0.16 20.49
C LEU A 217 -8.98 0.59 19.02
N ASP A 218 -7.85 0.65 18.32
CA ASP A 218 -7.82 0.95 16.88
C ASP A 218 -8.52 -0.16 16.06
N PHE A 219 -8.43 -1.43 16.47
CA PHE A 219 -9.21 -2.51 15.83
C PHE A 219 -10.70 -2.40 16.08
N VAL A 220 -11.13 -2.04 17.30
CA VAL A 220 -12.54 -1.73 17.58
C VAL A 220 -13.02 -0.58 16.68
N GLY A 221 -12.28 0.52 16.65
CA GLY A 221 -12.59 1.68 15.80
C GLY A 221 -12.60 1.35 14.31
N ARG A 222 -11.69 0.47 13.85
CA ARG A 222 -11.63 0.00 12.46
C ARG A 222 -12.91 -0.71 12.06
N ILE A 223 -13.45 -1.59 12.90
CA ILE A 223 -14.69 -2.33 12.63
C ILE A 223 -15.89 -1.38 12.63
N LEU A 224 -16.01 -0.54 13.67
CA LEU A 224 -17.12 0.42 13.80
C LEU A 224 -17.13 1.49 12.69
N GLY A 225 -15.97 1.79 12.11
CA GLY A 225 -15.84 2.76 11.02
C GLY A 225 -16.17 2.23 9.62
N GLN A 226 -16.51 0.95 9.46
CA GLN A 226 -16.92 0.37 8.18
C GLN A 226 -18.44 0.51 7.94
N ASN A 227 -18.92 0.04 6.79
CA ASN A 227 -20.34 0.00 6.47
C ASN A 227 -21.11 -0.93 7.43
N PRO A 228 -21.99 -0.42 8.32
CA PRO A 228 -22.67 -1.24 9.33
C PRO A 228 -23.61 -2.28 8.71
N TYR A 229 -24.19 -2.03 7.53
CA TYR A 229 -25.08 -2.98 6.86
C TYR A 229 -24.35 -4.24 6.39
N LEU A 230 -23.08 -4.12 5.97
CA LEU A 230 -22.27 -5.28 5.61
C LEU A 230 -22.10 -6.19 6.83
N TYR A 231 -21.76 -5.62 7.98
CA TYR A 231 -21.57 -6.36 9.22
C TYR A 231 -22.87 -6.99 9.69
N ALA A 232 -24.00 -6.25 9.65
CA ALA A 232 -25.30 -6.80 9.98
C ALA A 232 -25.64 -8.02 9.11
N LEU A 233 -25.46 -7.94 7.79
CA LEU A 233 -25.74 -9.05 6.88
C LEU A 233 -24.82 -10.25 7.10
N ILE A 234 -23.53 -10.05 7.39
CA ILE A 234 -22.64 -11.17 7.76
C ILE A 234 -23.17 -11.90 9.01
N GLN A 235 -23.66 -11.16 10.00
CA GLN A 235 -24.17 -11.75 11.24
C GLN A 235 -25.53 -12.44 11.05
N MET A 236 -26.38 -11.91 10.17
CA MET A 236 -27.76 -12.39 9.97
C MET A 236 -27.86 -13.53 8.95
N GLU A 237 -27.03 -13.51 7.91
CA GLU A 237 -27.16 -14.42 6.76
C GLU A 237 -26.24 -15.64 6.85
N ASN A 238 -25.21 -15.63 7.71
CA ASN A 238 -24.37 -16.81 7.92
C ASN A 238 -25.03 -17.78 8.93
N PRO A 239 -25.37 -19.02 8.52
CA PRO A 239 -26.13 -19.95 9.36
C PRO A 239 -25.38 -20.46 10.59
N GLY A 240 -24.04 -20.34 10.63
CA GLY A 240 -23.23 -20.74 11.79
C GLY A 240 -23.15 -19.67 12.89
N VAL A 241 -23.55 -18.43 12.60
CA VAL A 241 -23.40 -17.31 13.54
C VAL A 241 -24.23 -17.46 14.83
N PRO A 242 -25.50 -17.91 14.80
CA PRO A 242 -26.29 -18.06 16.02
C PRO A 242 -25.63 -18.95 17.09
N GLU A 243 -25.07 -20.10 16.71
CA GLU A 243 -24.36 -21.01 17.62
C GLU A 243 -23.13 -20.33 18.24
N VAL A 244 -22.38 -19.59 17.43
CA VAL A 244 -21.19 -18.85 17.87
C VAL A 244 -21.55 -17.73 18.85
N HIS A 245 -22.65 -17.01 18.62
CA HIS A 245 -23.13 -15.97 19.53
C HIS A 245 -23.54 -16.54 20.88
N GLU A 246 -24.32 -17.62 20.88
CA GLU A 246 -24.75 -18.28 22.11
C GLU A 246 -23.55 -18.73 22.94
N ALA A 247 -22.57 -19.39 22.30
CA ALA A 247 -21.34 -19.82 22.96
C ALA A 247 -20.57 -18.61 23.56
N PHE A 248 -20.40 -17.53 22.80
CA PHE A 248 -19.67 -16.36 23.27
C PHE A 248 -20.34 -15.65 24.45
N ILE A 249 -21.67 -15.49 24.40
CA ILE A 249 -22.45 -14.85 25.46
C ILE A 249 -22.35 -15.67 26.75
N LYS A 250 -22.54 -17.00 26.65
CA LYS A 250 -22.42 -17.91 27.79
C LYS A 250 -21.03 -17.84 28.42
N GLU A 251 -19.97 -17.83 27.61
CA GLU A 251 -18.60 -17.69 28.10
C GLU A 251 -18.36 -16.36 28.83
N CYS A 252 -18.96 -15.25 28.34
CA CYS A 252 -18.91 -13.95 29.03
C CYS A 252 -19.62 -13.98 30.39
N GLU A 253 -20.80 -14.60 30.46
CA GLU A 253 -21.58 -14.73 31.70
C GLU A 253 -20.86 -15.59 32.74
N GLU A 254 -20.26 -16.71 32.31
CA GLU A 254 -19.48 -17.58 33.18
C GLU A 254 -18.24 -16.86 33.73
N LEU A 255 -17.47 -16.17 32.87
CA LEU A 255 -16.32 -15.38 33.31
C LEU A 255 -16.74 -14.25 34.28
N SER A 256 -17.84 -13.56 34.00
CA SER A 256 -18.39 -12.53 34.89
C SER A 256 -18.77 -13.11 36.26
N SER A 257 -19.36 -14.30 36.27
CA SER A 257 -19.76 -14.99 37.50
C SER A 257 -18.56 -15.40 38.35
N LEU A 258 -17.49 -15.91 37.73
CA LEU A 258 -16.23 -16.22 38.43
C LEU A 258 -15.61 -14.98 39.09
N VAL A 259 -15.61 -13.84 38.38
CA VAL A 259 -15.11 -12.56 38.91
C VAL A 259 -15.96 -12.08 40.09
N LYS A 260 -17.29 -12.13 39.98
CA LYS A 260 -18.21 -11.75 41.08
C LYS A 260 -18.03 -12.61 42.33
N ALA A 261 -17.74 -13.90 42.14
CA ALA A 261 -17.48 -14.84 43.23
C ALA A 261 -16.06 -14.74 43.80
N HIS A 262 -15.17 -13.91 43.21
CA HIS A 262 -13.74 -13.88 43.52
C HIS A 262 -13.06 -15.26 43.39
N ASP A 263 -13.53 -16.12 42.46
CA ASP A 263 -12.94 -17.44 42.19
C ASP A 263 -11.75 -17.33 41.22
N GLU A 264 -10.60 -16.93 41.77
CA GLU A 264 -9.35 -16.82 41.02
C GLU A 264 -8.96 -18.13 40.33
N GLU A 265 -9.03 -19.25 41.06
CA GLU A 265 -8.64 -20.56 40.57
C GLU A 265 -9.56 -21.04 39.43
N GLY A 266 -10.87 -20.78 39.53
CA GLY A 266 -11.82 -21.01 38.45
C GLY A 266 -11.49 -20.21 37.19
N PHE A 267 -11.21 -18.91 37.36
CA PHE A 267 -10.81 -18.03 36.25
C PHE A 267 -9.51 -18.53 35.57
N VAL A 268 -8.49 -18.84 36.37
CA VAL A 268 -7.19 -19.35 35.89
C VAL A 268 -7.34 -20.67 35.15
N ARG A 269 -8.16 -21.60 35.66
CA ARG A 269 -8.43 -22.88 34.99
C ARG A 269 -9.06 -22.65 33.62
N LYS A 270 -10.08 -21.79 33.53
CA LYS A 270 -10.79 -21.49 32.27
C LYS A 270 -9.85 -20.84 31.25
N MET A 271 -9.04 -19.86 31.67
CA MET A 271 -8.04 -19.22 30.82
C MET A 271 -6.98 -20.21 30.31
N LYS A 272 -6.45 -21.09 31.18
CA LYS A 272 -5.48 -22.13 30.79
C LYS A 272 -6.08 -23.14 29.81
N ALA A 273 -7.36 -23.50 29.96
CA ALA A 273 -8.04 -24.40 29.03
C ALA A 273 -8.20 -23.75 27.65
N ALA A 274 -8.61 -22.49 27.59
CA ALA A 274 -8.70 -21.73 26.34
C ALA A 274 -7.34 -21.60 25.65
N ALA A 275 -6.27 -21.30 26.40
CA ALA A 275 -4.91 -21.19 25.86
C ALA A 275 -4.40 -22.49 25.22
N ARG A 276 -4.75 -23.66 25.79
CA ARG A 276 -4.41 -24.97 25.19
C ARG A 276 -5.15 -25.22 23.89
N LYS A 277 -6.44 -24.85 23.80
CA LYS A 277 -7.24 -25.05 22.59
C LYS A 277 -6.86 -24.09 21.47
N TYR A 278 -6.40 -22.88 21.81
CA TYR A 278 -5.91 -21.90 20.85
C TYR A 278 -4.62 -22.36 20.15
N ASP A 279 -3.79 -23.16 20.83
CA ASP A 279 -2.60 -23.85 20.30
C ASP A 279 -1.59 -22.99 19.51
N ASP A 280 -1.59 -21.66 19.73
CA ASP A 280 -0.67 -20.74 19.05
C ASP A 280 -0.33 -19.47 19.87
N THR A 281 -0.53 -19.52 21.19
CA THR A 281 -0.42 -18.33 22.06
C THR A 281 0.99 -17.71 22.06
N SER A 282 2.04 -18.54 22.01
CA SER A 282 3.42 -18.05 22.02
C SER A 282 3.82 -17.34 20.73
N HIS A 283 3.36 -17.82 19.55
CA HIS A 283 3.62 -17.12 18.30
C HIS A 283 2.72 -15.90 18.17
N ALA A 284 1.47 -15.95 18.66
CA ALA A 284 0.59 -14.78 18.70
C ALA A 284 1.27 -13.61 19.44
N LEU A 285 1.87 -13.86 20.61
CA LEU A 285 2.65 -12.87 21.35
C LEU A 285 3.83 -12.32 20.53
N ARG A 286 4.65 -13.20 19.95
CA ARG A 286 5.82 -12.77 19.14
C ARG A 286 5.41 -11.96 17.90
N ARG A 287 4.30 -12.33 17.24
CA ARG A 287 3.77 -11.60 16.08
C ARG A 287 3.25 -10.22 16.48
N SER A 288 2.54 -10.10 17.61
CA SER A 288 2.08 -8.80 18.12
C SER A 288 3.25 -7.92 18.57
N ASP A 289 4.26 -8.48 19.22
CA ASP A 289 5.46 -7.73 19.62
C ASP A 289 6.20 -7.17 18.41
N LYS A 290 6.34 -7.97 17.34
CA LYS A 290 6.95 -7.51 16.09
C LYS A 290 6.18 -6.33 15.49
N LEU A 291 4.84 -6.37 15.50
CA LEU A 291 4.00 -5.26 15.03
C LEU A 291 4.19 -4.00 15.88
N ILE A 292 4.17 -4.14 17.21
CA ILE A 292 4.35 -3.02 18.14
C ILE A 292 5.74 -2.40 17.96
N ASN A 293 6.78 -3.21 17.89
CA ASN A 293 8.15 -2.75 17.72
C ASN A 293 8.38 -2.08 16.36
N SER A 294 7.73 -2.55 15.29
CA SER A 294 7.78 -1.88 13.99
C SER A 294 7.26 -0.44 14.06
N ARG A 295 6.17 -0.20 14.81
CA ARG A 295 5.62 1.15 15.03
C ARG A 295 6.57 2.02 15.86
N ILE A 296 7.21 1.44 16.87
CA ILE A 296 8.19 2.14 17.70
C ILE A 296 9.41 2.56 16.86
N ILE A 297 9.97 1.64 16.07
CA ILE A 297 11.14 1.91 15.21
C ILE A 297 10.83 2.99 14.17
N GLU A 298 9.64 2.95 13.55
CA GLU A 298 9.21 3.99 12.62
C GLU A 298 9.15 5.36 13.31
N TYR A 299 8.52 5.43 14.48
CA TYR A 299 8.43 6.67 15.26
C TYR A 299 9.81 7.20 15.67
N GLU A 300 10.71 6.34 16.14
CA GLU A 300 12.10 6.71 16.49
C GLU A 300 12.87 7.20 15.27
N THR A 301 12.70 6.57 14.10
CA THR A 301 13.33 6.99 12.84
C THR A 301 12.89 8.40 12.46
N ILE A 302 11.59 8.69 12.59
CA ILE A 302 11.03 10.02 12.34
C ILE A 302 11.56 11.02 13.38
N LEU A 303 11.58 10.66 14.66
CA LEU A 303 12.09 11.50 15.73
C LEU A 303 13.56 11.88 15.53
N ASN A 304 14.41 10.91 15.14
CA ASN A 304 15.83 11.11 14.82
C ASN A 304 16.07 11.97 13.56
N SER A 305 15.02 12.24 12.79
CA SER A 305 15.03 13.14 11.64
C SER A 305 14.70 14.59 12.02
N THR A 306 14.41 14.89 13.29
CA THR A 306 14.12 16.25 13.75
C THR A 306 15.29 17.19 13.45
N GLY A 307 14.98 18.35 12.88
CA GLY A 307 15.93 19.35 12.41
C GLY A 307 16.55 19.05 11.03
N LYS A 308 16.27 17.91 10.42
CA LYS A 308 16.79 17.51 9.10
C LYS A 308 15.73 17.65 8.01
N VAL A 309 16.17 17.74 6.75
CA VAL A 309 15.29 17.61 5.59
C VAL A 309 14.90 16.14 5.43
N CYS A 310 13.60 15.87 5.36
CA CYS A 310 13.06 14.54 5.14
C CYS A 310 11.79 14.62 4.27
N GLY A 311 11.35 13.47 3.79
CA GLY A 311 10.15 13.34 2.96
C GLY A 311 9.19 12.32 3.51
N PHE A 312 7.90 12.57 3.31
CA PHE A 312 6.82 11.66 3.67
C PHE A 312 5.84 11.53 2.51
N SER A 313 5.46 10.29 2.19
CA SER A 313 4.36 10.01 1.27
C SER A 313 3.07 9.77 2.06
N HIS A 314 1.98 10.40 1.65
CA HIS A 314 0.67 10.15 2.25
C HIS A 314 0.07 8.85 1.71
N ILE A 315 -0.12 7.85 2.58
CA ILE A 315 -0.46 6.46 2.21
C ILE A 315 -1.70 6.37 1.31
N TYR A 316 -2.73 7.18 1.59
CA TYR A 316 -3.99 7.14 0.82
C TYR A 316 -4.03 8.02 -0.43
N SER A 317 -3.29 9.14 -0.47
CA SER A 317 -3.39 10.10 -1.57
C SER A 317 -2.18 10.07 -2.51
N GLY A 318 -1.10 9.39 -2.12
CA GLY A 318 0.17 9.39 -2.85
C GLY A 318 0.94 10.70 -2.75
N ASN A 319 0.33 11.77 -2.22
CA ASN A 319 0.96 13.09 -2.12
C ASN A 319 2.27 13.02 -1.33
N ILE A 320 3.31 13.60 -1.90
CA ILE A 320 4.63 13.67 -1.29
C ILE A 320 4.81 15.02 -0.60
N HIS A 321 5.26 14.99 0.64
CA HIS A 321 5.54 16.14 1.49
C HIS A 321 7.02 16.13 1.88
N VAL A 322 7.79 17.06 1.34
CA VAL A 322 9.21 17.23 1.67
C VAL A 322 9.44 18.56 2.39
N GLY A 323 10.24 18.52 3.45
CA GLY A 323 10.49 19.67 4.30
C GLY A 323 11.52 19.39 5.39
N ARG A 324 11.90 20.44 6.11
CA ARG A 324 12.65 20.30 7.37
C ARG A 324 11.67 19.90 8.47
N LEU A 325 11.98 18.81 9.18
CA LEU A 325 11.15 18.33 10.29
C LEU A 325 11.40 19.18 11.52
N GLU A 326 10.37 19.86 12.00
CA GLU A 326 10.48 20.85 13.08
C GLU A 326 10.07 20.26 14.42
N LYS A 327 8.95 19.51 14.42
CA LYS A 327 8.42 18.89 15.65
C LYS A 327 7.84 17.52 15.33
N VAL A 328 8.05 16.59 16.25
CA VAL A 328 7.40 15.29 16.28
C VAL A 328 6.59 15.21 17.57
N ARG A 329 5.30 14.92 17.44
CA ARG A 329 4.35 14.68 18.53
C ARG A 329 3.82 13.24 18.41
N PRO A 330 3.15 12.69 19.44
CA PRO A 330 2.72 11.30 19.42
C PRO A 330 1.89 10.87 18.18
N ASN A 331 1.08 11.78 17.62
CA ASN A 331 0.19 11.48 16.50
C ASN A 331 0.40 12.37 15.27
N GLU A 332 1.32 13.33 15.32
CA GLU A 332 1.50 14.32 14.24
C GLU A 332 2.94 14.81 14.15
N ILE A 333 3.30 15.28 12.96
CA ILE A 333 4.56 15.97 12.70
C ILE A 333 4.30 17.37 12.16
N VAL A 334 5.26 18.26 12.39
CA VAL A 334 5.27 19.60 11.80
C VAL A 334 6.47 19.69 10.86
N LEU A 335 6.18 19.93 9.58
CA LEU A 335 7.19 20.13 8.55
C LEU A 335 7.20 21.58 8.08
N MET A 336 8.38 22.17 7.99
CA MET A 336 8.60 23.40 7.22
C MET A 336 8.88 23.00 5.78
N LYS A 337 7.95 23.29 4.85
CA LYS A 337 8.10 22.93 3.44
C LYS A 337 9.33 23.61 2.82
N LEU A 338 10.04 22.87 1.96
CA LEU A 338 11.05 23.44 1.08
C LEU A 338 10.38 24.30 -0.01
N VAL A 339 11.13 25.28 -0.52
CA VAL A 339 10.73 26.02 -1.73
C VAL A 339 11.02 25.12 -2.94
N SER A 340 9.98 24.78 -3.70
CA SER A 340 10.09 23.98 -4.92
C SER A 340 9.77 24.80 -6.16
N LYS A 341 10.12 24.29 -7.35
CA LYS A 341 9.72 24.87 -8.64
C LYS A 341 8.22 25.18 -8.66
N GLY A 342 7.85 26.41 -9.04
CA GLY A 342 6.46 26.87 -9.08
C GLY A 342 5.87 27.35 -7.74
N THR A 343 6.66 27.40 -6.66
CA THR A 343 6.22 28.02 -5.40
C THR A 343 6.18 29.54 -5.55
N ALA A 344 5.02 30.16 -5.33
CA ALA A 344 4.88 31.62 -5.43
C ALA A 344 5.86 32.34 -4.46
N PRO A 345 6.50 33.45 -4.87
CA PRO A 345 7.57 34.13 -4.10
C PRO A 345 7.17 34.54 -2.67
N ASN A 346 5.86 34.75 -2.44
CA ASN A 346 5.29 35.21 -1.18
C ASN A 346 5.03 34.06 -0.17
N ILE A 347 5.27 32.80 -0.55
CA ILE A 347 5.02 31.61 0.28
C ILE A 347 6.36 30.98 0.70
N LYS A 348 7.26 31.77 1.29
CA LYS A 348 8.45 31.24 1.95
C LYS A 348 8.06 30.76 3.35
N ASN A 349 8.47 29.54 3.72
CA ASN A 349 8.34 28.95 5.06
C ASN A 349 6.91 28.56 5.51
N ARG A 350 6.15 27.88 4.65
CA ARG A 350 4.85 27.30 5.06
C ARG A 350 5.07 26.07 5.95
N PHE A 351 4.67 26.19 7.22
CA PHE A 351 4.54 25.04 8.11
C PHE A 351 3.28 24.26 7.76
N ILE A 352 3.41 22.93 7.74
CA ILE A 352 2.28 22.01 7.62
C ILE A 352 2.30 21.04 8.80
N THR A 353 1.12 20.72 9.31
CA THR A 353 0.95 19.67 10.31
C THR A 353 0.35 18.46 9.60
N LEU A 354 0.98 17.29 9.77
CA LEU A 354 0.56 16.05 9.14
C LEU A 354 0.36 14.98 10.20
N LYS A 355 -0.70 14.17 10.06
CA LYS A 355 -0.98 13.05 10.98
C LYS A 355 -0.07 11.87 10.67
N LEU A 356 0.63 11.35 11.67
CA LEU A 356 1.57 10.23 11.52
C LEU A 356 0.91 8.97 10.96
N GLU A 357 -0.33 8.68 11.35
CA GLU A 357 -1.10 7.49 10.90
C GLU A 357 -1.32 7.42 9.39
N ASN A 358 -1.14 8.54 8.67
CA ASN A 358 -1.34 8.65 7.23
C ASN A 358 -0.04 8.72 6.43
N LEU A 359 1.13 8.65 7.08
CA LEU A 359 2.41 8.92 6.44
C LEU A 359 3.29 7.67 6.38
N ARG A 360 4.03 7.56 5.28
CA ARG A 360 5.19 6.68 5.15
C ARG A 360 6.44 7.55 4.95
N PRO A 361 7.50 7.38 5.75
CA PRO A 361 8.79 8.01 5.48
C PRO A 361 9.33 7.61 4.10
N LEU A 362 9.84 8.58 3.35
CA LEU A 362 10.58 8.29 2.12
C LEU A 362 11.97 7.74 2.47
N SER A 363 12.41 6.77 1.68
CA SER A 363 13.81 6.35 1.67
C SER A 363 14.73 7.46 1.15
N GLU A 364 16.03 7.33 1.42
CA GLU A 364 17.02 8.31 0.92
C GLU A 364 17.01 8.40 -0.62
N ALA A 365 16.81 7.28 -1.32
CA ALA A 365 16.71 7.24 -2.77
C ALA A 365 15.47 7.99 -3.28
N GLU A 366 14.30 7.72 -2.69
CA GLU A 366 13.05 8.41 -3.05
C GLU A 366 13.14 9.92 -2.78
N LEU A 367 13.72 10.30 -1.64
CA LEU A 367 13.92 11.71 -1.31
C LEU A 367 14.90 12.38 -2.27
N ARG A 368 16.00 11.70 -2.64
CA ARG A 368 16.97 12.21 -3.60
C ARG A 368 16.32 12.44 -4.97
N GLU A 369 15.53 11.49 -5.44
CA GLU A 369 14.87 11.60 -6.75
C GLU A 369 13.83 12.72 -6.75
N TRP A 370 13.02 12.81 -5.70
CA TRP A 370 12.08 13.92 -5.53
C TRP A 370 12.80 15.28 -5.56
N ARG A 371 13.94 15.41 -4.85
CA ARG A 371 14.73 16.65 -4.83
C ARG A 371 15.22 17.02 -6.23
N LYS A 372 15.71 16.06 -7.02
CA LYS A 372 16.19 16.31 -8.40
C LYS A 372 15.10 16.89 -9.28
N GLU A 373 13.90 16.32 -9.23
CA GLU A 373 12.78 16.74 -10.07
C GLU A 373 12.23 18.11 -9.63
N ASN A 374 12.06 18.30 -8.31
CA ASN A 374 11.19 19.36 -7.77
C ASN A 374 11.93 20.61 -7.27
N LEU A 375 13.22 20.52 -6.91
CA LEU A 375 13.99 21.68 -6.45
C LEU A 375 14.67 22.41 -7.62
N GLU A 376 14.85 23.72 -7.47
CA GLU A 376 15.75 24.49 -8.34
C GLU A 376 17.19 24.27 -7.90
N HIS A 377 18.06 23.87 -8.82
CA HIS A 377 19.45 23.50 -8.52
C HIS A 377 20.41 24.63 -8.87
N SER A 378 21.44 24.80 -8.05
CA SER A 378 22.56 25.68 -8.38
C SER A 378 23.59 24.93 -9.21
N VAL A 379 24.09 25.52 -10.28
CA VAL A 379 25.14 24.92 -11.11
C VAL A 379 26.48 25.62 -10.84
N ARG A 380 27.55 24.84 -10.72
CA ARG A 380 28.94 25.31 -10.62
C ARG A 380 29.83 24.48 -11.54
N ASP A 381 30.82 25.14 -12.13
CA ASP A 381 31.85 24.48 -12.94
C ASP A 381 33.18 24.55 -12.19
N ILE A 382 33.78 23.38 -11.91
CA ILE A 382 35.07 23.25 -11.22
C ILE A 382 36.08 22.66 -12.20
N SER A 383 37.06 23.47 -12.60
CA SER A 383 38.14 23.03 -13.49
C SER A 383 39.35 22.58 -12.69
N VAL A 384 39.82 21.36 -12.95
CA VAL A 384 40.99 20.75 -12.32
C VAL A 384 41.95 20.17 -13.34
N VAL A 385 43.21 20.04 -12.97
CA VAL A 385 44.16 19.11 -13.61
C VAL A 385 44.12 17.81 -12.83
N ILE A 386 43.84 16.69 -13.50
CA ILE A 386 43.79 15.38 -12.83
C ILE A 386 45.19 14.73 -12.79
N PRO A 387 45.46 13.81 -11.85
CA PRO A 387 46.73 13.08 -11.78
C PRO A 387 47.07 12.35 -13.08
N GLU A 388 48.36 12.17 -13.34
CA GLU A 388 48.81 11.38 -14.49
C GLU A 388 48.30 9.94 -14.38
N GLY A 389 47.76 9.40 -15.48
CA GLY A 389 47.16 8.07 -15.51
C GLY A 389 45.77 7.96 -14.88
N ALA A 390 45.22 9.02 -14.30
CA ALA A 390 43.85 9.03 -13.80
C ALA A 390 42.83 9.10 -14.95
N ASP A 391 41.73 8.36 -14.81
CA ASP A 391 40.59 8.41 -15.72
C ASP A 391 39.59 9.49 -15.25
N PRO A 392 39.27 10.51 -16.07
CA PRO A 392 38.25 11.51 -15.77
C PRO A 392 36.92 10.94 -15.30
N GLU A 393 36.50 9.78 -15.84
CA GLU A 393 35.23 9.11 -15.52
C GLU A 393 35.26 8.42 -14.14
N VAL A 394 36.44 7.99 -13.68
CA VAL A 394 36.60 7.46 -12.31
C VAL A 394 36.47 8.60 -11.30
N VAL A 395 37.11 9.74 -11.57
CA VAL A 395 37.00 10.93 -10.72
C VAL A 395 35.56 11.46 -10.73
N LEU A 396 34.89 11.46 -11.90
CA LEU A 396 33.48 11.82 -12.01
C LEU A 396 32.60 10.95 -11.10
N ARG A 397 32.79 9.62 -11.16
CA ARG A 397 32.04 8.67 -10.32
C ARG A 397 32.27 8.93 -8.83
N ALA A 398 33.51 9.23 -8.43
CA ALA A 398 33.81 9.56 -7.05
C ALA A 398 33.09 10.83 -6.59
N VAL A 399 33.14 11.92 -7.37
CA VAL A 399 32.44 13.19 -7.06
C VAL A 399 30.92 13.00 -7.03
N SER A 400 30.38 12.19 -7.93
CA SER A 400 28.94 11.90 -8.04
C SER A 400 28.36 11.20 -6.81
N THR A 401 29.22 10.61 -5.95
CA THR A 401 28.79 10.03 -4.66
C THR A 401 28.42 11.08 -3.61
N ASN A 402 28.76 12.36 -3.81
CA ASN A 402 28.41 13.42 -2.88
C ASN A 402 26.87 13.56 -2.77
N LYS A 403 26.34 13.43 -1.55
CA LYS A 403 24.91 13.44 -1.22
C LYS A 403 24.22 14.80 -1.44
N HIS A 404 24.99 15.87 -1.57
CA HIS A 404 24.52 17.23 -1.82
C HIS A 404 24.39 17.56 -3.30
N LEU A 405 24.82 16.66 -4.20
CA LEU A 405 24.72 16.83 -5.65
C LEU A 405 23.49 16.14 -6.25
N ALA A 406 22.73 16.91 -7.03
CA ALA A 406 21.67 16.42 -7.90
C ALA A 406 22.25 15.65 -9.09
N ASP A 407 23.32 16.19 -9.68
CA ASP A 407 24.01 15.64 -10.85
C ASP A 407 25.46 16.13 -10.88
N CYS A 408 26.34 15.35 -11.50
CA CYS A 408 27.70 15.76 -11.83
C CYS A 408 28.06 15.19 -13.19
N LYS A 409 28.66 16.01 -14.06
CA LYS A 409 29.08 15.58 -15.38
C LYS A 409 30.38 16.25 -15.78
N ILE A 410 31.13 15.60 -16.67
CA ILE A 410 32.24 16.24 -17.36
C ILE A 410 31.64 17.21 -18.38
N SER A 411 31.96 18.49 -18.25
CA SER A 411 31.54 19.50 -19.22
C SER A 411 32.57 19.72 -20.30
N ASP A 412 33.85 19.53 -20.01
CA ASP A 412 34.95 19.74 -20.97
C ASP A 412 36.23 18.98 -20.55
N ILE A 413 37.06 18.61 -21.53
CA ILE A 413 38.36 17.96 -21.35
C ILE A 413 39.41 18.64 -22.23
N TYR A 414 40.49 19.11 -21.62
CA TYR A 414 41.60 19.81 -22.27
C TYR A 414 42.88 18.98 -22.23
N LYS A 415 43.58 18.88 -23.36
CA LYS A 415 44.91 18.28 -23.46
C LYS A 415 45.98 19.37 -23.58
N GLY A 416 47.09 19.26 -22.83
CA GLY A 416 48.25 20.15 -22.97
C GLY A 416 48.35 21.31 -21.98
N VAL A 417 48.00 21.11 -20.69
CA VAL A 417 48.05 22.19 -19.70
C VAL A 417 49.50 22.48 -19.25
N ASN A 418 50.11 23.53 -19.80
CA ASN A 418 51.38 24.10 -19.31
C ASN A 418 51.13 24.91 -18.03
N GLY A 419 51.31 24.28 -16.87
CA GLY A 419 51.37 25.00 -15.60
C GLY A 419 52.71 25.74 -15.48
N THR A 420 52.70 27.07 -15.47
CA THR A 420 53.84 27.87 -15.00
C THR A 420 53.98 27.69 -13.50
N LEU A 421 54.95 26.87 -13.08
CA LEU A 421 55.94 27.18 -12.04
C LEU A 421 56.83 25.95 -11.83
N LEU A 422 58.10 26.13 -12.21
CA LEU A 422 59.31 25.43 -11.75
C LEU A 422 59.17 23.93 -11.44
N GLU A 423 59.51 23.06 -12.40
CA GLU A 423 60.41 21.94 -12.12
C GLU A 423 60.99 21.27 -13.38
N LYS A 424 62.08 20.55 -13.14
CA LYS A 424 63.18 20.19 -14.04
C LYS A 424 62.79 19.21 -15.16
N LYS A 425 63.59 19.28 -16.23
CA LYS A 425 63.66 18.37 -17.39
C LYS A 425 63.46 16.89 -17.02
N GLY A 426 62.45 16.27 -17.64
CA GLY A 426 62.30 14.82 -17.77
C GLY A 426 60.84 14.37 -17.63
N SER A 427 60.26 13.82 -18.70
CA SER A 427 58.84 13.40 -18.87
C SER A 427 57.87 14.51 -19.30
N THR A 428 57.64 14.63 -20.61
CA THR A 428 56.47 15.34 -21.17
C THR A 428 55.25 14.42 -21.10
N ALA A 429 54.74 14.19 -19.90
CA ALA A 429 53.41 13.61 -19.73
C ALA A 429 52.36 14.71 -19.97
N GLU A 430 51.44 14.48 -20.92
CA GLU A 430 50.35 15.41 -21.19
C GLU A 430 49.47 15.56 -19.94
N LYS A 431 49.50 16.73 -19.31
CA LYS A 431 48.59 17.04 -18.20
C LYS A 431 47.18 17.23 -18.76
N LEU A 432 46.26 16.41 -18.27
CA LEU A 432 44.85 16.45 -18.65
C LEU A 432 44.08 17.39 -17.72
N GLY A 433 43.51 18.45 -18.30
CA GLY A 433 42.56 19.33 -17.61
C GLY A 433 41.13 18.84 -17.82
N VAL A 434 40.32 18.85 -16.77
CA VAL A 434 38.90 18.44 -16.84
C VAL A 434 38.07 19.47 -16.10
N THR A 435 36.94 19.88 -16.69
CA THR A 435 35.93 20.67 -16.00
C THR A 435 34.76 19.78 -15.61
N TYR A 436 34.49 19.71 -14.30
CA TYR A 436 33.33 19.03 -13.74
C TYR A 436 32.23 20.05 -13.48
N ARG A 437 31.08 19.88 -14.16
CA ARG A 437 29.87 20.63 -13.88
C ARG A 437 29.08 19.90 -12.79
N ILE A 438 28.96 20.53 -11.63
CA ILE A 438 28.15 20.04 -10.52
C ILE A 438 26.82 20.77 -10.46
N SER A 439 25.74 20.01 -10.32
CA SER A 439 24.40 20.51 -10.02
C SER A 439 24.11 20.23 -8.56
N ILE A 440 24.02 21.28 -7.75
CA ILE A 440 23.86 21.23 -6.29
C ILE A 440 22.38 21.37 -5.97
N PHE A 441 21.87 20.52 -5.06
CA PHE A 441 20.48 20.59 -4.63
C PHE A 441 20.13 21.97 -4.03
N GLY A 442 18.96 22.51 -4.38
CA GLY A 442 18.52 23.86 -3.97
C GLY A 442 18.33 24.11 -2.48
N ASP A 443 18.27 23.05 -1.67
CA ASP A 443 18.18 23.11 -0.21
C ASP A 443 19.56 22.97 0.47
N CYS A 444 20.65 22.96 -0.30
CA CYS A 444 22.02 23.02 0.19
C CYS A 444 22.63 24.42 -0.02
N ASP A 445 23.61 24.77 0.81
CA ASP A 445 24.44 25.96 0.58
C ASP A 445 25.43 25.68 -0.56
N ALA A 446 25.29 26.39 -1.68
CA ALA A 446 26.06 26.11 -2.89
C ALA A 446 27.57 26.32 -2.70
N ASP A 447 27.97 27.33 -1.93
CA ASP A 447 29.38 27.69 -1.74
C ASP A 447 30.08 26.69 -0.79
N SER A 448 29.39 26.24 0.27
CA SER A 448 29.85 25.16 1.12
C SER A 448 30.01 23.84 0.36
N VAL A 449 29.07 23.49 -0.51
CA VAL A 449 29.14 22.25 -1.31
C VAL A 449 30.24 22.34 -2.37
N GLU A 450 30.41 23.49 -3.04
CA GLU A 450 31.52 23.73 -3.98
C GLU A 450 32.88 23.54 -3.27
N THR A 451 32.99 24.05 -2.03
CA THR A 451 34.20 23.88 -1.19
C THR A 451 34.44 22.40 -0.85
N GLU A 452 33.40 21.67 -0.45
CA GLU A 452 33.49 20.23 -0.14
C GLU A 452 33.93 19.41 -1.36
N VAL A 453 33.29 19.64 -2.51
CA VAL A 453 33.65 18.94 -3.77
C VAL A 453 35.07 19.30 -4.20
N THR A 454 35.48 20.55 -4.05
CA THR A 454 36.85 20.99 -4.33
C THR A 454 37.85 20.27 -3.42
N ALA A 455 37.57 20.15 -2.13
CA ALA A 455 38.42 19.41 -1.20
C ALA A 455 38.52 17.92 -1.55
N LEU A 456 37.40 17.30 -1.97
CA LEU A 456 37.38 15.91 -2.44
C LEU A 456 38.26 15.74 -3.68
N LEU A 457 38.13 16.62 -4.68
CA LEU A 457 38.96 16.60 -5.89
C LEU A 457 40.46 16.73 -5.53
N CYS A 458 40.81 17.66 -4.65
CA CYS A 458 42.17 17.80 -4.15
C CYS A 458 42.67 16.54 -3.42
N GLY A 459 41.81 15.91 -2.61
CA GLY A 459 42.10 14.65 -1.92
C GLY A 459 42.33 13.47 -2.87
N LEU A 460 41.69 13.48 -4.05
CA LEU A 460 41.93 12.54 -5.15
C LEU A 460 43.20 12.87 -5.96
N GLY A 461 43.96 13.89 -5.56
CA GLY A 461 45.20 14.33 -6.21
C GLY A 461 45.02 15.34 -7.33
N CYS A 462 43.80 15.80 -7.59
CA CYS A 462 43.54 16.84 -8.59
C CYS A 462 44.08 18.20 -8.10
N ARG A 463 44.42 19.10 -9.04
CA ARG A 463 44.84 20.48 -8.75
C ARG A 463 43.87 21.47 -9.36
N ILE A 464 43.31 22.37 -8.55
CA ILE A 464 42.37 23.39 -9.02
C ILE A 464 43.06 24.35 -10.00
N ARG A 465 42.39 24.64 -11.12
CA ARG A 465 42.83 25.65 -12.09
C ARG A 465 42.23 26.99 -11.70
N GLU A 466 43.06 27.98 -11.39
CA GLU A 466 42.59 29.34 -11.08
C GLU A 466 41.79 29.94 -12.25
N LYS A 467 40.66 30.61 -11.94
CA LYS A 467 39.69 31.17 -12.91
C LYS A 467 40.26 32.25 -13.87
N ASN A 468 41.54 32.60 -13.80
CA ASN A 468 42.16 33.73 -14.52
C ASN A 468 43.39 33.38 -15.36
N LEU A 469 43.38 32.26 -16.09
CA LEU A 469 44.36 32.03 -17.17
C LEU A 469 43.65 32.06 -18.52
N LYS A 470 43.55 33.28 -19.08
CA LYS A 470 43.23 33.50 -20.50
C LYS A 470 44.22 32.69 -21.34
N PHE A 471 43.68 31.92 -22.29
CA PHE A 471 44.46 31.22 -23.30
C PHE A 471 45.18 32.24 -24.18
N SER A 472 46.48 32.00 -24.39
CA SER A 472 47.25 32.53 -25.52
C SER A 472 47.55 31.40 -26.48
#